data_AF-A0A3P7VHP5-F1
#
_entry.id   AF-A0A3P7VHP5-F1
#
_cell.length_a   1.000
_cell.length_b   1.000
_cell.length_c   1.000
_cell.angle_alpha   90.00
_cell.angle_beta   90.00
_cell.angle_gamma   90.00
#
_symmetry.space_group_name_H-M   'P 1'
#
loop_
_entity.id
_entity.type
_entity.pdbx_description
1 polymer ?
#
loop_
_entity_poly.entity_id
_entity_poly.type
_entity_poly.pdbx_seq_one_letter_code
_entity_poly.pdbx_strand_id
1 'polypeptide(L)'
;MRHLWRRRDICLSNKRRVYCAAVHSVLLYGSETWPVRVEDIRRVLVFDHKCLRNIARISWDHRVSNAVVRKRVLGKDGKTIDEVVKLHQLRWLGHVLRMPNH
;
A
#
# COMPACT_ATOMS: atom_id res chain seq x y z
N MET A 1 -8.45 -10.66 9.50
CA MET A 1 -8.63 -9.24 9.07
C MET A 1 -10.03 -8.87 8.52
N ARG A 2 -10.76 -9.74 7.81
CA ARG A 2 -12.06 -9.35 7.19
C ARG A 2 -13.11 -8.83 8.19
N HIS A 3 -13.15 -9.35 9.41
CA HIS A 3 -14.09 -8.92 10.46
C HIS A 3 -13.80 -7.49 10.95
N LEU A 4 -12.52 -7.11 11.09
CA LEU A 4 -12.10 -5.77 11.50
C LEU A 4 -12.58 -4.70 10.50
N TRP A 5 -12.43 -4.98 9.20
CA TRP A 5 -12.82 -4.03 8.16
C TRP A 5 -14.34 -3.88 8.03
N ARG A 6 -15.11 -4.94 8.29
CA ARG A 6 -16.59 -4.95 8.23
C ARG A 6 -17.24 -4.20 9.39
N ARG A 7 -16.66 -4.25 10.58
CA ARG A 7 -17.16 -3.62 11.82
C ARG A 7 -17.52 -2.14 11.65
N ARG A 8 -18.69 -1.69 12.13
CA ARG A 8 -19.20 -0.30 11.96
C ARG A 8 -18.92 0.62 13.14
N ASP A 9 -18.65 0.03 14.29
CA ASP A 9 -18.20 0.63 15.54
C ASP A 9 -16.84 1.32 15.43
N ILE A 10 -16.00 0.94 14.47
CA ILE A 10 -14.64 1.47 14.36
C ILE A 10 -14.57 2.58 13.31
N CYS A 11 -14.18 3.78 13.74
CA CYS A 11 -13.93 4.94 12.89
C CYS A 11 -12.91 4.65 11.78
N LEU A 12 -13.11 5.29 10.63
CA LEU A 12 -12.21 5.20 9.46
C LEU A 12 -10.75 5.52 9.82
N SER A 13 -10.53 6.50 10.70
CA SER A 13 -9.19 6.89 11.18
C SER A 13 -8.46 5.75 11.90
N ASN A 14 -9.15 5.02 12.78
CA ASN A 14 -8.55 3.89 13.51
C ASN A 14 -8.25 2.72 12.56
N LYS A 15 -9.17 2.43 11.63
CA LYS A 15 -8.94 1.46 10.56
C LYS A 15 -7.71 1.82 9.71
N ARG A 16 -7.57 3.09 9.33
CA ARG A 16 -6.42 3.60 8.61
C ARG A 16 -5.12 3.43 9.38
N ARG A 17 -5.11 3.69 10.69
CA ARG A 17 -3.92 3.49 11.54
C ARG A 17 -3.50 2.02 11.56
N VAL A 18 -4.44 1.10 11.76
CA VAL A 18 -4.16 -0.34 11.73
C VAL A 18 -3.67 -0.77 10.35
N TYR A 19 -4.27 -0.24 9.28
CA TYR A 19 -3.83 -0.50 7.91
C TYR A 19 -2.37 -0.09 7.71
N CYS A 20 -2.03 1.14 8.09
CA CYS A 20 -0.68 1.66 7.95
C CYS A 20 0.34 0.88 8.80
N ALA A 21 -0.03 0.51 10.03
CA ALA A 21 0.88 -0.13 10.97
C ALA A 21 1.10 -1.63 10.72
N ALA A 22 0.09 -2.35 10.24
CA ALA A 22 0.14 -3.81 10.12
C ALA A 22 0.13 -4.32 8.67
N VAL A 23 -0.51 -3.60 7.75
CA VAL A 23 -0.60 -4.02 6.35
C VAL A 23 0.47 -3.31 5.52
N HIS A 24 0.52 -1.99 5.58
CA HIS A 24 1.46 -1.20 4.79
C HIS A 24 2.91 -1.53 5.15
N SER A 25 3.23 -1.62 6.45
CA SER A 25 4.57 -2.02 6.94
C SER A 25 5.00 -3.41 6.46
N VAL A 26 4.12 -4.41 6.56
CA VAL A 26 4.41 -5.80 6.17
C VAL A 26 4.56 -5.91 4.65
N LEU A 27 3.71 -5.24 3.88
CA LEU A 27 3.82 -5.19 2.42
C LEU A 27 5.13 -4.52 1.99
N LEU A 28 5.52 -3.45 2.66
CA LEU A 28 6.76 -2.74 2.37
C LEU A 28 7.99 -3.59 2.72
N TYR A 29 8.03 -4.17 3.91
CA TYR A 29 9.12 -5.05 4.33
C TYR A 29 9.28 -6.26 3.40
N GLY A 30 8.16 -6.89 3.01
CA GLY A 30 8.17 -7.98 2.04
C GLY A 30 8.75 -7.56 0.69
N SER A 31 8.54 -6.31 0.28
CA SER A 31 9.12 -5.77 -0.96
C SER A 31 10.60 -5.40 -0.88
N GLU A 32 11.15 -5.25 0.33
CA GLU A 32 12.57 -4.95 0.54
C GLU A 32 13.42 -6.23 0.65
N THR A 33 12.84 -7.31 1.18
CA THR A 33 13.57 -8.52 1.55
C THR A 33 13.52 -9.63 0.51
N TRP A 34 12.59 -9.58 -0.43
CA TRP A 34 12.44 -10.60 -1.47
C TRP A 34 12.75 -10.00 -2.85
N PRO A 35 13.33 -10.78 -3.79
CA PRO A 35 13.47 -10.32 -5.17
C PRO A 35 12.08 -10.10 -5.78
N VAL A 36 11.60 -8.86 -5.73
CA VAL A 36 10.23 -8.52 -6.10
C VAL A 36 10.12 -8.52 -7.63
N ARG A 37 9.42 -9.51 -8.18
CA ARG A 37 9.09 -9.50 -9.61
C ARG A 37 7.96 -8.52 -9.86
N VAL A 38 7.83 -8.07 -11.11
CA VAL A 38 6.71 -7.21 -11.55
C VAL A 38 5.36 -7.84 -11.23
N GLU A 39 5.26 -9.17 -11.30
CA GLU A 39 4.07 -9.92 -10.92
C GLU A 39 3.75 -9.81 -9.43
N ASP A 40 4.76 -9.86 -8.55
CA ASP A 40 4.58 -9.71 -7.11
C ASP A 40 4.10 -8.32 -6.75
N ILE A 41 4.68 -7.28 -7.39
CA ILE A 41 4.21 -5.88 -7.24
C ILE A 41 2.73 -5.78 -7.62
N ARG A 42 2.33 -6.38 -8.75
CA ARG A 42 0.92 -6.37 -9.19
C ARG A 42 0.02 -7.06 -8.17
N ARG A 43 0.41 -8.21 -7.62
CA ARG A 43 -0.36 -8.93 -6.59
C ARG A 43 -0.51 -8.10 -5.31
N VAL A 44 0.57 -7.46 -4.87
CA VAL A 44 0.58 -6.54 -3.72
C VAL A 44 -0.37 -5.36 -3.97
N LEU A 45 -0.33 -4.75 -5.15
CA LEU A 45 -1.22 -3.64 -5.50
C LEU A 45 -2.69 -4.04 -5.54
N VAL A 46 -3.01 -5.24 -6.06
CA VAL A 46 -4.40 -5.75 -6.05
C VAL A 46 -4.87 -5.96 -4.61
N PHE A 47 -4.01 -6.46 -3.74
CA PHE A 47 -4.30 -6.66 -2.32
C PHE A 47 -4.50 -5.32 -1.58
N ASP A 48 -3.61 -4.34 -1.79
CA ASP A 48 -3.70 -2.97 -1.25
C ASP A 48 -5.05 -2.34 -1.62
N HIS A 49 -5.39 -2.31 -2.91
CA HIS A 49 -6.67 -1.76 -3.38
C HIS A 49 -7.89 -2.46 -2.78
N LYS A 50 -7.84 -3.79 -2.62
CA LYS A 50 -8.92 -4.56 -1.98
C LYS A 50 -9.08 -4.17 -0.51
N CYS A 51 -7.98 -3.96 0.20
CA CYS A 51 -8.01 -3.51 1.59
C CYS A 51 -8.55 -2.07 1.70
N LEU A 52 -8.07 -1.14 0.88
CA LEU A 52 -8.55 0.24 0.85
C LEU A 52 -10.05 0.33 0.55
N ARG A 53 -10.57 -0.45 -0.41
CA ARG A 53 -12.00 -0.53 -0.71
C ARG A 53 -12.82 -1.07 0.47
N ASN A 54 -12.32 -2.09 1.16
CA ASN A 54 -12.97 -2.62 2.37
C ASN A 54 -12.98 -1.59 3.51
N ILE A 55 -11.89 -0.84 3.70
CA ILE A 55 -11.80 0.24 4.69
C ILE A 55 -12.78 1.37 4.36
N ALA A 56 -12.83 1.78 3.09
CA ALA A 56 -13.71 2.84 2.59
C ALA A 56 -15.19 2.40 2.45
N ARG A 57 -15.47 1.10 2.60
CA ARG A 57 -16.80 0.49 2.37
C ARG A 57 -17.35 0.69 0.96
N ILE A 58 -16.44 0.75 -0.01
CA ILE A 58 -16.80 0.92 -1.41
C ILE A 58 -16.88 -0.47 -2.01
N SER A 59 -18.09 -0.87 -2.43
CA SER A 59 -18.25 -2.10 -3.21
C SER A 59 -17.79 -1.87 -4.65
N TRP A 60 -17.52 -2.97 -5.37
CA TRP A 60 -17.20 -2.90 -6.79
C TRP A 60 -18.31 -2.27 -7.64
N ASP A 61 -19.56 -2.40 -7.19
CA ASP A 61 -20.75 -1.85 -7.87
C ASP A 61 -20.76 -0.31 -7.92
N HIS A 62 -20.12 0.35 -6.96
CA HIS A 62 -20.07 1.82 -6.92
C HIS A 62 -19.23 2.44 -8.06
N ARG A 63 -18.55 1.64 -8.89
CA ARG A 63 -17.69 2.07 -10.02
C ARG A 63 -16.71 3.22 -9.70
N VAL A 64 -16.25 3.30 -8.45
CA VAL A 64 -15.32 4.34 -7.99
C VAL A 64 -13.88 4.00 -8.41
N SER A 65 -13.19 4.99 -8.97
CA SER A 65 -11.80 4.85 -9.38
C SER A 65 -10.87 4.59 -8.18
N ASN A 66 -9.81 3.82 -8.40
CA ASN A 66 -8.82 3.50 -7.36
C ASN A 66 -8.19 4.76 -6.74
N ALA A 67 -7.98 5.80 -7.56
CA ALA A 67 -7.45 7.09 -7.11
C ALA A 67 -8.38 7.78 -6.09
N VAL A 68 -9.69 7.73 -6.30
CA VAL A 68 -10.68 8.31 -5.38
C VAL A 68 -10.75 7.50 -4.07
N VAL A 69 -10.74 6.15 -4.16
CA VAL A 69 -10.69 5.29 -2.97
C VAL A 69 -9.45 5.59 -2.14
N ARG A 70 -8.28 5.69 -2.78
CA ARG A 70 -7.02 6.04 -2.13
C ARG A 70 -7.11 7.39 -1.44
N LYS A 71 -7.54 8.44 -2.16
CA LYS A 71 -7.67 9.80 -1.61
C LYS A 71 -8.60 9.83 -0.39
N ARG A 72 -9.66 9.03 -0.39
CA ARG A 72 -10.61 8.92 0.72
C ARG A 72 -10.01 8.25 1.96
N VAL A 73 -9.16 7.24 1.78
CA VAL A 73 -8.58 6.48 2.91
C VAL A 73 -7.27 7.09 3.39
N LEU A 74 -6.31 7.34 2.48
CA LEU A 74 -4.96 7.77 2.83
C LEU A 74 -4.78 9.30 2.78
N GLY A 75 -5.72 10.04 2.19
CA GLY A 75 -5.62 11.50 2.06
C GLY A 75 -4.80 11.93 0.83
N LYS A 76 -4.45 13.22 0.77
CA LYS A 76 -3.71 13.84 -0.35
C LYS A 76 -2.23 13.42 -0.37
N ASP A 77 -1.65 13.18 0.80
CA ASP A 77 -0.23 12.87 1.00
C ASP A 77 0.05 11.35 1.14
N GLY A 78 -0.99 10.55 0.94
CA GLY A 78 -0.92 9.10 1.05
C GLY A 78 -0.11 8.47 -0.09
N LYS A 79 1.14 8.10 0.18
CA LYS A 79 1.97 7.34 -0.76
C LYS A 79 1.38 5.95 -1.03
N THR A 80 1.34 5.56 -2.29
CA THR A 80 1.04 4.18 -2.71
C THR A 80 2.22 3.27 -2.46
N ILE A 81 1.94 1.98 -2.32
CA ILE A 81 2.98 0.96 -2.26
C ILE A 81 3.92 1.06 -3.48
N ASP A 82 3.40 1.28 -4.69
CA ASP A 82 4.22 1.45 -5.90
C ASP A 82 5.18 2.65 -5.79
N GLU A 83 4.69 3.82 -5.32
CA GLU A 83 5.54 5.00 -5.11
C GLU A 83 6.63 4.74 -4.07
N VAL A 84 6.34 4.02 -2.99
CA VAL A 84 7.34 3.68 -1.96
C VAL A 84 8.36 2.66 -2.48
N VAL A 85 7.91 1.61 -3.15
CA VAL A 85 8.80 0.59 -3.75
C VAL A 85 9.73 1.23 -4.78
N LYS A 86 9.21 2.07 -5.68
CA LYS A 86 10.03 2.81 -6.66
C LYS A 86 11.04 3.72 -5.98
N LEU A 87 10.62 4.43 -4.92
CA LEU A 87 11.54 5.27 -4.16
C LEU A 87 12.67 4.45 -3.53
N HIS A 88 12.38 3.26 -3.02
CA HIS A 88 13.40 2.37 -2.44
C HIS A 88 14.35 1.83 -3.51
N GLN A 89 13.83 1.43 -4.68
CA GLN A 89 14.66 1.03 -5.83
C GLN A 89 15.59 2.15 -6.30
N LEU A 90 15.08 3.39 -6.42
CA LEU A 90 15.89 4.55 -6.80
C LEU A 90 16.96 4.87 -5.76
N ARG A 91 16.65 4.75 -4.47
CA ARG A 91 17.61 4.93 -3.38
C ARG A 91 18.71 3.87 -3.43
N TRP A 92 18.34 2.61 -3.64
CA TRP A 92 19.29 1.50 -3.78
C TRP A 92 20.19 1.70 -5.00
N LEU A 93 19.62 2.04 -6.16
CA LEU A 93 20.40 2.35 -7.37
C LEU A 93 21.36 3.51 -7.12
N GLY A 94 20.89 4.58 -6.48
CA GLY A 94 21.75 5.69 -6.09
C GLY A 94 22.83 5.32 -5.07
N HIS A 95 22.63 4.29 -4.25
CA HIS A 95 23.68 3.76 -3.38
C HIS A 95 24.72 3.01 -4.19
N VAL A 96 24.31 2.11 -5.08
CA VAL A 96 25.18 1.36 -5.99
C VAL A 96 26.04 2.29 -6.85
N LEU A 97 25.44 3.33 -7.44
CA LEU A 97 26.16 4.31 -8.27
C LEU A 97 27.18 5.15 -7.49
N ARG A 98 27.04 5.26 -6.16
CA ARG A 98 27.99 5.97 -5.29
C ARG A 98 29.05 5.06 -4.68
N MET A 99 28.94 3.74 -4.86
CA MET A 99 29.99 2.83 -4.41
C MET A 99 31.23 3.07 -5.27
N PRO A 100 32.40 3.35 -4.68
CA PRO A 100 33.63 3.44 -5.44
C PRO A 100 33.92 2.07 -6.06
N ASN A 101 34.27 2.06 -7.34
CA ASN A 101 34.78 0.86 -8.01
C ASN A 101 36.12 0.52 -7.34
N HIS A 102 36.16 -0.60 -6.61
CA HIS A 102 37.41 -1.16 -6.11
C HIS A 102 38.08 -2.00 -7.20
#